data_AF-B1SZX5-F1
#
_entry.id   AF-B1SZX5-F1
#
_cell.length_a   1.000
_cell.length_b   1.000
_cell.length_c   1.000
_cell.angle_alpha   90.00
_cell.angle_beta   90.00
_cell.angle_gamma   90.00
#
_symmetry.space_group_name_H-M   'P 1'
#
loop_
_entity.id
_entity.type
_entity.pdbx_description
1 polymer ?
#
loop_
_entity_poly.entity_id
_entity_poly.type
_entity_poly.pdbx_seq_one_letter_code
_entity_poly.pdbx_strand_id
1 'polypeptide(L)'
;MSLKRTDPLPLDTPIARGEQKIDAVTLTMSGSGALRGVTLTDVLQLDVIALSKVLPRISNPMLTEQDVLRMDPADLVKLGTELAGFLVPNSVKQDASLDPSTK
;
A
#
# COMPACT_ATOMS: atom_id res chain seq x y z
N MET A 1 17.09 -11.30 2.51
CA MET A 1 15.87 -10.77 1.85
C MET A 1 15.63 -9.37 2.39
N SER A 2 15.71 -8.34 1.55
CA SER A 2 15.42 -6.96 1.98
C SER A 2 13.92 -6.81 2.24
N LEU A 3 13.55 -6.47 3.47
CA LEU A 3 12.18 -6.15 3.84
C LEU A 3 11.79 -4.84 3.13
N LYS A 4 10.70 -4.84 2.35
CA LYS A 4 10.16 -3.62 1.74
C LYS A 4 9.13 -3.04 2.71
N ARG A 5 9.39 -1.83 3.22
CA ARG A 5 8.53 -1.14 4.20
C ARG A 5 8.44 0.35 3.86
N THR A 6 7.28 0.96 4.06
CA THR A 6 7.08 2.41 3.93
C THR A 6 7.38 3.13 5.25
N ASP A 7 7.60 4.44 5.18
CA ASP A 7 7.36 5.33 6.31
C ASP A 7 5.85 5.35 6.67
N PRO A 8 5.45 5.86 7.85
CA PRO A 8 4.04 6.04 8.19
C PRO A 8 3.34 6.94 7.17
N LEU A 9 2.34 6.40 6.49
CA LEU A 9 1.52 7.12 5.50
C LEU A 9 0.32 7.73 6.22
N PRO A 10 0.23 9.07 6.34
CA PRO A 10 -0.90 9.71 6.98
C PRO A 10 -2.17 9.54 6.13
N LEU A 11 -3.27 9.23 6.82
CA LEU A 11 -4.60 9.18 6.22
C LEU A 11 -5.22 10.57 6.29
N ASP A 12 -5.75 11.03 5.17
CA ASP A 12 -6.49 12.30 5.09
C ASP A 12 -7.83 12.15 5.82
N THR A 13 -8.41 10.94 5.77
CA THR A 13 -9.60 10.56 6.54
C THR A 13 -9.25 9.44 7.53
N PRO A 14 -9.00 9.77 8.81
CA PRO A 14 -8.67 8.77 9.82
C PRO A 14 -9.77 7.71 10.00
N ILE A 15 -9.35 6.47 10.19
CA ILE A 15 -10.28 5.36 10.44
C ILE A 15 -10.61 5.30 11.93
N ALA A 16 -11.90 5.34 12.26
CA ALA A 16 -12.39 5.19 13.63
C ALA A 16 -12.93 3.77 13.85
N ARG A 17 -12.34 3.04 14.81
CA ARG A 17 -12.78 1.71 15.27
C ARG A 17 -13.02 1.74 16.78
N GLY A 18 -14.25 2.10 17.16
CA GLY A 18 -14.59 2.32 18.56
C GLY A 18 -13.75 3.46 19.13
N GLU A 19 -12.91 3.16 20.13
CA GLU A 19 -12.00 4.11 20.75
C GLU A 19 -10.66 4.25 19.99
N GLN A 20 -10.35 3.33 19.07
CA GLN A 20 -9.14 3.40 18.27
C GLN A 20 -9.32 4.36 17.09
N LYS A 21 -8.41 5.31 16.97
CA LYS A 21 -8.26 6.16 15.78
C LYS A 21 -6.97 5.80 15.06
N ILE A 22 -7.05 5.60 13.75
CA ILE A 22 -5.89 5.31 12.89
C ILE A 22 -5.68 6.53 12.00
N ASP A 23 -4.68 7.34 12.34
CA ASP A 23 -4.31 8.53 11.57
C ASP A 23 -3.22 8.25 10.54
N ALA A 24 -2.51 7.12 10.65
CA ALA A 24 -1.47 6.72 9.70
C ALA A 24 -1.32 5.20 9.63
N VAL A 25 -0.88 4.71 8.48
CA VAL A 25 -0.64 3.29 8.20
C VAL A 25 0.76 3.09 7.64
N THR A 26 1.49 2.11 8.15
CA THR A 26 2.73 1.63 7.55
C THR A 26 2.48 0.35 6.76
N LEU A 27 3.01 0.23 5.55
CA LEU A 27 2.92 -1.00 4.76
C LEU A 27 4.25 -1.76 4.80
N THR A 28 4.20 -3.08 4.99
CA THR A 28 5.38 -3.97 5.01
C THR A 28 5.14 -5.22 4.18
N MET A 29 5.93 -5.43 3.14
CA MET A 29 5.84 -6.58 2.25
C MET A 29 7.00 -7.56 2.50
N SER A 30 6.66 -8.75 3.02
CA SER A 30 7.61 -9.83 3.33
C SER A 30 7.77 -10.88 2.21
N GLY A 31 7.03 -10.75 1.10
CA GLY A 31 7.12 -11.60 -0.08
C GLY A 31 5.81 -11.69 -0.87
N SER A 32 5.76 -12.53 -1.90
CA SER A 32 4.57 -12.73 -2.76
C SER A 32 3.39 -13.36 -2.02
N GLY A 33 3.61 -13.94 -0.84
CA GLY A 33 2.57 -14.54 -0.02
C GLY A 33 1.45 -13.57 0.42
N ALA A 34 1.73 -12.26 0.43
CA ALA A 34 0.72 -11.22 0.69
C ALA A 34 -0.34 -11.14 -0.41
N LEU A 35 0.00 -11.52 -1.65
CA LEU A 35 -0.82 -11.41 -2.86
C LEU A 35 -1.67 -12.67 -3.13
N ARG A 36 -1.76 -13.60 -2.18
CA ARG A 36 -2.53 -14.83 -2.36
C ARG A 36 -4.01 -14.52 -2.60
N GLY A 37 -4.59 -15.13 -3.64
CA GLY A 37 -6.02 -15.00 -3.96
C GLY A 37 -6.39 -13.71 -4.70
N VAL A 38 -5.41 -12.99 -5.27
CA VAL A 38 -5.60 -11.87 -6.20
C VAL A 38 -4.69 -12.04 -7.42
N THR A 39 -5.04 -11.44 -8.55
CA THR A 39 -4.11 -11.37 -9.69
C THR A 39 -3.17 -10.16 -9.52
N LEU A 40 -1.98 -10.23 -10.13
CA LEU A 40 -1.05 -9.09 -10.11
C LEU A 40 -1.60 -7.89 -10.88
N THR A 41 -2.33 -8.14 -11.96
CA THR A 41 -2.95 -7.10 -12.79
C THR A 41 -3.95 -6.29 -11.97
N ASP A 42 -4.80 -6.94 -11.18
CA ASP A 42 -5.79 -6.25 -10.34
C ASP A 42 -5.12 -5.32 -9.33
N VAL A 43 -4.00 -5.76 -8.73
CA VAL A 43 -3.23 -4.93 -7.80
C VAL A 43 -2.59 -3.73 -8.52
N LEU A 44 -2.05 -3.93 -9.72
CA LEU A 44 -1.45 -2.85 -10.53
C LEU A 44 -2.50 -1.85 -11.05
N GLN A 45 -3.73 -2.30 -11.26
CA GLN A 45 -4.87 -1.47 -11.65
C GLN A 45 -5.59 -0.84 -10.46
N LEU A 46 -5.07 -1.02 -9.24
CA LEU A 46 -5.65 -0.52 -8.00
C LEU A 46 -7.10 -0.98 -7.79
N ASP A 47 -7.41 -2.22 -8.20
CA ASP A 47 -8.74 -2.79 -8.02
C ASP A 47 -9.10 -2.87 -6.53
N VAL A 48 -10.26 -2.32 -6.17
CA VAL A 48 -10.68 -2.16 -4.77
C VAL A 48 -10.80 -3.50 -4.06
N ILE A 49 -11.26 -4.56 -4.73
CA ILE A 49 -11.41 -5.90 -4.14
C ILE A 49 -10.05 -6.58 -3.97
N ALA A 50 -9.12 -6.36 -4.89
CA ALA A 50 -7.76 -6.84 -4.73
C ALA A 50 -7.05 -6.12 -3.56
N LEU A 51 -7.17 -4.79 -3.49
CA LEU A 51 -6.61 -3.98 -2.40
C LEU A 51 -7.21 -4.35 -1.04
N SER A 52 -8.52 -4.59 -0.95
CA SER A 52 -9.19 -4.99 0.28
C SER A 52 -8.71 -6.34 0.83
N LYS A 53 -8.21 -7.23 -0.04
CA LYS A 53 -7.61 -8.51 0.36
C LYS A 53 -6.15 -8.38 0.78
N VAL A 54 -5.39 -7.48 0.16
CA VAL A 54 -3.94 -7.39 0.36
C VAL A 54 -3.57 -6.43 1.49
N LEU A 55 -4.14 -5.22 1.52
CA LEU A 55 -3.78 -4.17 2.49
C LEU A 55 -3.91 -4.65 3.96
N PRO A 56 -4.95 -5.40 4.38
CA PRO A 56 -5.03 -5.96 5.74
C PRO A 56 -3.84 -6.82 6.16
N ARG A 57 -3.18 -7.48 5.20
CA ARG A 57 -2.09 -8.43 5.46
C ARG A 57 -0.73 -7.76 5.64
N ILE A 58 -0.61 -6.52 5.16
CA ILE A 58 0.67 -5.80 5.11
C ILE A 58 0.65 -4.49 5.88
N SER A 59 -0.50 -4.08 6.43
CA SER A 59 -0.68 -2.81 7.13
C SER A 59 -0.38 -2.93 8.61
N ASN A 60 0.15 -1.84 9.17
CA ASN A 60 0.28 -1.63 10.60
C ASN A 60 -0.04 -0.15 10.95
N PRO A 61 -1.06 0.14 11.77
CA PRO A 61 -1.98 -0.81 12.43
C PRO A 61 -2.73 -1.69 11.42
N MET A 62 -3.07 -2.92 11.82
CA MET A 62 -3.75 -3.87 10.94
C MET A 62 -5.11 -3.30 10.51
N LEU A 63 -5.27 -3.11 9.21
CA LEU A 63 -6.55 -2.79 8.58
C LEU A 63 -7.41 -4.05 8.48
N THR A 64 -8.72 -3.89 8.49
CA THR A 64 -9.68 -4.93 8.10
C THR A 64 -10.11 -4.73 6.66
N GLU A 65 -10.70 -5.76 6.05
CA GLU A 65 -11.30 -5.64 4.72
C GLU A 65 -12.36 -4.52 4.68
N GLN A 66 -13.18 -4.41 5.74
CA GLN A 66 -14.19 -3.36 5.85
C GLN A 66 -13.59 -1.95 5.95
N ASP A 67 -12.44 -1.81 6.62
CA ASP A 67 -11.74 -0.52 6.68
C ASP A 67 -11.34 -0.06 5.27
N VAL A 68 -10.81 -0.98 4.45
CA VAL A 68 -10.41 -0.68 3.06
C VAL A 68 -11.62 -0.38 2.17
N LEU A 69 -12.69 -1.16 2.29
CA LEU A 69 -13.91 -0.97 1.48
C LEU A 69 -14.67 0.32 1.82
N ARG A 70 -14.42 0.92 2.99
CA ARG A 70 -15.02 2.19 3.43
C ARG A 70 -14.03 3.35 3.47
N MET A 71 -12.79 3.10 3.06
CA MET A 71 -11.73 4.10 3.06
C MET A 71 -12.07 5.21 2.06
N ASP A 72 -11.59 6.43 2.36
CA ASP A 72 -11.66 7.51 1.39
C ASP A 72 -10.89 7.12 0.11
N PRO A 73 -11.43 7.42 -1.10
CA PRO A 73 -10.77 7.05 -2.35
C PRO A 73 -9.35 7.60 -2.50
N ALA A 74 -9.05 8.80 -1.98
CA ALA A 74 -7.71 9.39 -2.07
C ALA A 74 -6.71 8.61 -1.20
N ASP A 75 -7.12 8.22 0.00
CA ASP A 75 -6.31 7.36 0.87
C ASP A 75 -6.13 5.95 0.28
N LEU A 76 -7.17 5.40 -0.36
CA LEU A 76 -7.08 4.10 -1.02
C LEU A 76 -6.09 4.12 -2.19
N VAL A 77 -6.12 5.18 -3.01
CA VAL A 77 -5.13 5.39 -4.08
C VAL A 77 -3.73 5.52 -3.49
N LYS A 78 -3.54 6.32 -2.45
CA LYS A 78 -2.26 6.51 -1.77
C LYS A 78 -1.67 5.17 -1.30
N LEU A 79 -2.43 4.38 -0.54
CA LEU A 79 -1.96 3.07 -0.06
C LEU A 79 -1.77 2.05 -1.20
N GLY A 80 -2.66 2.08 -2.19
CA GLY A 80 -2.59 1.21 -3.36
C GLY A 80 -1.36 1.47 -4.24
N THR A 81 -1.01 2.74 -4.46
CA THR A 81 0.20 3.14 -5.20
C THR A 81 1.46 2.67 -4.50
N GLU A 82 1.55 2.81 -3.18
CA GLU A 82 2.68 2.32 -2.39
C GLU A 82 2.83 0.78 -2.50
N LEU A 83 1.71 0.06 -2.42
CA LEU A 83 1.68 -1.39 -2.66
C LEU A 83 2.15 -1.75 -4.08
N ALA A 84 1.65 -1.08 -5.11
CA ALA A 84 2.09 -1.29 -6.49
C ALA A 84 3.59 -0.98 -6.66
N GLY A 85 4.09 0.05 -5.96
CA GLY A 85 5.51 0.41 -5.89
C GLY A 85 6.40 -0.71 -5.32
N PHE A 86 5.88 -1.58 -4.47
CA PHE A 86 6.61 -2.77 -4.03
C PHE A 86 6.78 -3.84 -5.11
N LEU A 87 5.92 -3.86 -6.13
CA LEU A 87 5.98 -4.82 -7.24
C LEU A 87 6.98 -4.40 -8.33
N VAL A 88 7.37 -3.12 -8.37
CA VAL A 88 8.36 -2.62 -9.33
C VAL A 88 9.71 -3.32 -9.12
N PRO A 89 10.29 -3.94 -10.18
CA PRO A 89 11.61 -4.57 -10.11
C PRO A 89 12.70 -3.56 -9.74
N ASN A 90 13.71 -4.00 -8.97
CA ASN A 90 14.78 -3.12 -8.52
C ASN A 90 15.54 -2.46 -9.68
N SER A 91 15.68 -3.15 -10.82
CA SER A 91 16.32 -2.63 -12.02
C SER A 91 15.62 -1.37 -12.56
N VAL A 92 14.29 -1.31 -12.45
CA VAL A 92 13.49 -0.17 -12.92
C VAL A 92 13.50 0.99 -11.93
N LYS A 93 13.70 0.71 -10.63
CA LYS A 93 13.78 1.76 -9.60
C LYS A 93 15.05 2.62 -9.72
N GLN A 94 16.13 2.08 -10.27
CA GLN A 94 17.39 2.80 -10.43
C GLN A 94 17.34 3.85 -11.55
N ASP A 95 16.55 3.63 -12.61
CA ASP A 95 16.37 4.62 -13.69
C ASP A 95 15.52 5.84 -13.28
N ALA A 96 14.61 5.69 -12.31
CA ALA A 96 13.78 6.80 -11.83
C ALA A 96 14.53 7.79 -10.90
N SER A 97 15.81 7.52 -10.59
CA SER A 97 16.64 8.34 -9.69
C SER A 97 17.61 9.27 -10.45
N LEU A 98 17.50 9.40 -11.77
CA LEU A 98 18.41 10.20 -12.59
C LEU A 98 18.04 11.71 -12.55
N ASP A 99 18.58 12.38 -11.52
CA ASP A 99 19.19 13.72 -11.53
C ASP A 99 18.39 14.96 -12.00
N PRO A 100 17.91 15.84 -11.08
CA PRO A 100 17.47 17.20 -11.43
C PRO A 100 18.62 18.18 -11.73
N SER A 101 19.88 17.75 -11.77
CA SER A 101 21.04 18.59 -12.11
C SER A 101 21.41 18.45 -13.58
N THR A 102 20.51 18.83 -14.48
CA THR A 102 20.94 19.35 -15.78
C THR A 102 20.80 20.86 -15.75
N LYS A 103 21.92 21.47 -15.33
CA LYS A 103 22.42 22.84 -15.58
C LYS A 103 21.42 24.01 -15.66
#